data_AF-A0A0Q7UDE5-F1
#
_entry.id   AF-A0A0Q7UDE5-F1
#
_cell.length_a   1.000
_cell.length_b   1.000
_cell.length_c   1.000
_cell.angle_alpha   90.00
_cell.angle_beta   90.00
_cell.angle_gamma   90.00
#
_symmetry.space_group_name_H-M   'P 1'
#
loop_
_entity.id
_entity.type
_entity.pdbx_description
1 polymer ?
#
loop_
_entity_poly.entity_id
_entity_poly.type
_entity_poly.pdbx_seq_one_letter_code
_entity_poly.pdbx_strand_id
1 'polypeptide(L)'
;MGQNRRHPHNAGRLAEQRELREARANGPLRRLSSEQLGQRVVSIVPDSMQLWGLAWLRFGDVDVRATVRVRRWTDDAVGVEVDVDGERLRCWVWQGACQRIADQRAGW
;
A
#
# COMPACT_ATOMS: atom_id res chain seq x y z
N MET A 1 7.12 -7.87 -39.73
CA MET A 1 8.18 -8.02 -38.70
C MET A 1 7.74 -7.30 -37.44
N GLY A 2 7.33 -8.06 -36.42
CA GLY A 2 6.66 -7.55 -35.23
C GLY A 2 7.64 -6.89 -34.26
N GLN A 3 7.47 -5.58 -34.04
CA GLN A 3 8.23 -4.81 -33.07
C GLN A 3 7.68 -5.09 -31.69
N ASN A 4 8.33 -6.00 -30.96
CA ASN A 4 7.95 -6.41 -29.62
C ASN A 4 8.27 -5.26 -28.63
N ARG A 5 7.35 -4.28 -28.49
CA ARG A 5 7.40 -3.21 -27.48
C ARG A 5 7.19 -3.82 -26.09
N ARG A 6 8.20 -4.52 -25.57
CA ARG A 6 8.23 -5.01 -24.19
C ARG A 6 8.12 -3.81 -23.24
N HIS A 7 6.99 -3.76 -22.56
CA HIS A 7 6.54 -2.68 -21.70
C HIS A 7 7.42 -2.53 -20.43
N PRO A 8 8.23 -1.45 -20.29
CA PRO A 8 9.08 -1.26 -19.10
C PRO A 8 8.27 -1.08 -17.80
N HIS A 9 7.00 -0.69 -17.90
CA HIS A 9 6.12 -0.46 -16.76
C HIS A 9 5.68 -1.73 -16.02
N ASN A 10 5.77 -2.91 -16.65
CA ASN A 10 5.49 -4.16 -15.95
C ASN A 10 6.64 -4.57 -15.03
N ALA A 11 7.88 -4.13 -15.32
CA ALA A 11 9.06 -4.52 -14.54
C ALA A 11 9.00 -3.96 -13.11
N GLY A 12 8.67 -2.67 -12.97
CA GLY A 12 8.42 -2.04 -11.67
C GLY A 12 7.35 -2.81 -10.91
N ARG A 13 6.15 -2.97 -11.51
CA ARG A 13 5.02 -3.68 -10.90
C ARG A 13 5.36 -5.06 -10.34
N LEU A 14 6.12 -5.82 -11.13
CA LEU A 14 6.54 -7.16 -10.76
C LEU A 14 7.62 -7.17 -9.68
N ALA A 15 8.44 -6.12 -9.56
CA ALA A 15 9.46 -6.00 -8.53
C ALA A 15 8.85 -5.78 -7.14
N GLU A 16 7.99 -4.76 -6.96
CA GLU A 16 7.30 -4.54 -5.65
C GLU A 16 6.47 -5.76 -5.25
N GLN A 17 5.80 -6.42 -6.21
CA GLN A 17 5.03 -7.63 -5.90
C GLN A 17 5.92 -8.78 -5.41
N ARG A 18 7.15 -8.91 -5.93
CA ARG A 18 8.13 -9.87 -5.39
C ARG A 18 8.58 -9.45 -4.00
N GLU A 19 8.92 -8.19 -3.79
CA GLU A 19 9.32 -7.67 -2.48
C GLU A 19 8.22 -7.86 -1.42
N LEU A 20 6.97 -7.57 -1.75
CA LEU A 20 5.81 -7.79 -0.87
C LEU A 20 5.63 -9.26 -0.54
N ARG A 21 5.77 -10.16 -1.52
CA ARG A 21 5.67 -11.61 -1.31
C ARG A 21 6.79 -12.11 -0.39
N GLU A 22 8.02 -11.69 -0.65
CA GLU A 22 9.18 -12.05 0.15
C GLU A 22 9.04 -11.52 1.58
N ALA A 23 8.62 -10.27 1.76
CA ALA A 23 8.38 -9.70 3.08
C ALA A 23 7.25 -10.43 3.82
N ARG A 24 6.14 -10.76 3.15
CA ARG A 24 5.04 -11.53 3.74
C ARG A 24 5.49 -12.92 4.22
N ALA A 25 6.44 -13.55 3.54
CA ALA A 25 7.01 -14.82 3.98
C ALA A 25 7.82 -14.69 5.29
N ASN A 26 8.32 -13.48 5.61
CA ASN A 26 9.07 -13.22 6.84
C ASN A 26 8.17 -12.91 8.05
N GLY A 27 6.87 -12.66 7.87
CA GLY A 27 5.95 -12.46 8.98
C GLY A 27 4.62 -11.81 8.60
N PRO A 28 3.68 -11.72 9.57
CA PRO A 28 2.41 -11.07 9.35
C PRO A 28 2.57 -9.56 9.15
N LEU A 29 1.63 -8.97 8.40
CA LEU A 29 1.53 -7.52 8.24
C LEU A 29 1.30 -6.87 9.61
N ARG A 30 2.24 -6.01 10.02
CA ARG A 30 2.11 -5.19 11.22
C ARG A 30 1.15 -4.05 10.94
N ARG A 31 0.26 -3.81 11.90
CA ARG A 31 -0.80 -2.79 11.83
C ARG A 31 -0.82 -2.01 13.13
N LEU A 32 -1.29 -0.77 13.07
CA LEU A 32 -1.64 -0.05 14.30
C LEU A 32 -2.80 -0.76 15.00
N SER A 33 -2.70 -0.91 16.32
CA SER A 33 -3.79 -1.42 17.16
C SER A 33 -4.88 -0.36 17.33
N SER A 34 -6.08 -0.79 17.74
CA SER A 34 -7.17 0.15 18.05
C SER A 34 -6.79 1.15 19.15
N GLU A 35 -5.98 0.72 20.12
CA GLU A 35 -5.49 1.58 21.21
C GLU A 35 -4.54 2.67 20.67
N GLN A 36 -3.65 2.31 19.74
CA GLN A 36 -2.72 3.25 19.11
C GLN A 36 -3.45 4.26 18.21
N LEU A 37 -4.53 3.83 17.54
CA LEU A 37 -5.38 4.72 16.75
C LEU A 37 -6.22 5.65 17.64
N GLY A 38 -6.66 5.17 18.80
CA GLY A 38 -7.56 5.89 19.68
C GLY A 38 -8.94 6.15 19.07
N GLN A 39 -9.73 7.00 19.72
CA GLN A 39 -11.04 7.42 19.23
C GLN A 39 -10.89 8.71 18.42
N ARG A 40 -10.91 8.59 17.09
CA ARG A 40 -10.67 9.70 16.16
C ARG A 40 -11.76 9.80 15.11
N VAL A 41 -11.94 11.02 14.57
CA VAL A 41 -12.78 11.23 13.39
C VAL A 41 -12.11 10.59 12.19
N VAL A 42 -12.86 9.75 11.46
CA VAL A 42 -12.37 9.03 10.30
C VAL A 42 -13.03 9.57 9.04
N SER A 43 -12.22 10.06 8.11
CA SER A 43 -12.63 10.38 6.75
C SER A 43 -12.53 9.13 5.88
N ILE A 44 -13.52 8.90 5.02
CA ILE A 44 -13.62 7.69 4.19
C ILE A 44 -13.60 8.09 2.71
N VAL A 45 -12.80 7.39 1.90
CA VAL A 45 -12.80 7.57 0.45
C VAL A 45 -14.12 7.02 -0.10
N PRO A 46 -14.94 7.84 -0.81
CA PRO A 46 -16.17 7.35 -1.44
C PRO A 46 -15.88 6.21 -2.43
N ASP A 47 -16.80 5.26 -2.56
CA ASP A 47 -16.59 4.10 -3.45
C ASP A 47 -16.45 4.47 -4.94
N SER A 48 -16.98 5.63 -5.34
CA SER A 48 -16.82 6.20 -6.67
C SER A 48 -15.41 6.75 -6.95
N MET A 49 -14.56 6.84 -5.93
CA MET A 49 -13.22 7.42 -6.02
C MET A 49 -12.13 6.37 -5.75
N GLN A 50 -10.99 6.57 -6.40
CA GLN A 50 -9.75 5.84 -6.10
C GLN A 50 -8.69 6.83 -5.68
N LEU A 51 -8.15 6.63 -4.48
CA LEU A 51 -7.04 7.40 -3.95
C LEU A 51 -5.86 6.47 -3.76
N TRP A 52 -4.68 6.90 -4.22
CA TRP A 52 -3.46 6.11 -4.20
C TRP A 52 -2.39 6.76 -3.34
N GLY A 53 -1.54 5.93 -2.74
CA GLY A 53 -0.39 6.37 -1.98
C GLY A 53 0.79 5.41 -2.12
N LEU A 54 1.99 5.90 -1.80
CA LEU A 54 3.14 5.07 -1.48
C LEU A 54 3.25 4.96 0.03
N ALA A 55 3.09 3.75 0.56
CA ALA A 55 3.15 3.51 1.98
C ALA A 55 4.29 2.58 2.36
N TRP A 56 4.91 2.85 3.50
CA TRP A 56 5.79 1.89 4.17
C TRP A 56 4.95 0.88 4.95
N LEU A 57 5.08 -0.39 4.58
CA LEU A 57 4.42 -1.53 5.20
C LEU A 57 5.48 -2.41 5.88
N ARG A 58 5.18 -2.91 7.07
CA ARG A 58 6.08 -3.79 7.81
C ARG A 58 5.51 -5.19 7.92
N PHE A 59 6.27 -6.20 7.47
CA PHE A 59 5.94 -7.62 7.61
C PHE A 59 6.99 -8.29 8.49
N GLY A 60 6.62 -8.73 9.70
CA GLY A 60 7.60 -9.10 10.70
C GLY A 60 8.57 -7.94 10.98
N ASP A 61 9.85 -8.14 10.66
CA ASP A 61 10.92 -7.14 10.78
C ASP A 61 11.37 -6.54 9.43
N VAL A 62 10.66 -6.85 8.33
CA VAL A 62 10.97 -6.33 6.99
C VAL A 62 10.06 -5.16 6.65
N ASP A 63 10.67 -4.04 6.24
CA ASP A 63 9.96 -2.87 5.70
C ASP A 63 9.95 -2.89 4.17
N VAL A 64 8.78 -2.71 3.58
CA VAL A 64 8.58 -2.61 2.13
C VAL A 64 7.82 -1.33 1.82
N ARG A 65 8.26 -0.61 0.79
CA ARG A 65 7.50 0.51 0.24
C ARG A 65 6.64 0.00 -0.89
N ALA A 66 5.33 0.24 -0.81
CA ALA A 66 4.40 -0.24 -1.81
C ALA A 66 3.36 0.79 -2.20
N THR A 67 2.90 0.66 -3.44
CA THR A 67 1.75 1.37 -3.96
C THR A 67 0.48 0.78 -3.37
N VAL A 68 -0.24 1.58 -2.60
CA VAL A 68 -1.44 1.17 -1.88
C VAL A 68 -2.66 2.00 -2.27
N ARG A 69 -3.83 1.39 -2.13
CA ARG A 69 -5.10 2.12 -2.21
C ARG A 69 -5.42 2.71 -0.84
N VAL A 70 -5.57 4.02 -0.77
CA VAL A 70 -6.07 4.69 0.43
C VAL A 70 -7.58 4.46 0.51
N ARG A 71 -8.07 4.02 1.66
CA ARG A 71 -9.49 3.75 1.92
C ARG A 71 -10.10 4.74 2.90
N ARG A 72 -9.31 5.23 3.85
CA ARG A 72 -9.73 6.12 4.93
C ARG A 72 -8.54 6.78 5.59
N TRP A 73 -8.74 7.85 6.33
CA TRP A 73 -7.69 8.50 7.13
C TRP A 73 -8.26 9.21 8.37
N THR A 74 -7.40 9.38 9.36
CA THR A 74 -7.56 10.30 10.50
C THR A 74 -6.60 11.48 10.31
N ASP A 75 -6.45 12.32 11.32
CA ASP A 75 -5.42 13.36 11.39
C ASP A 75 -3.98 12.79 11.44
N ASP A 76 -3.80 11.58 11.98
CA ASP A 76 -2.50 10.99 12.26
C ASP A 76 -2.23 9.64 11.58
N ALA A 77 -3.23 9.00 10.99
CA ALA A 77 -3.11 7.67 10.41
C ALA A 77 -3.89 7.52 9.09
N VAL A 78 -3.44 6.59 8.25
CA VAL A 78 -4.04 6.29 6.94
C VAL A 78 -4.35 4.80 6.87
N GLY A 79 -5.60 4.49 6.55
CA GLY A 79 -6.09 3.14 6.33
C GLY A 79 -5.92 2.77 4.87
N VAL A 80 -5.07 1.77 4.62
CA VAL A 80 -4.63 1.38 3.29
C VAL A 80 -5.03 -0.06 2.96
N GLU A 81 -5.15 -0.34 1.67
CA GLU A 81 -5.34 -1.68 1.11
C GLU A 81 -4.23 -1.95 0.09
N VAL A 82 -3.60 -3.12 0.20
CA VAL A 82 -2.56 -3.62 -0.70
C VAL A 82 -2.92 -5.02 -1.16
N ASP A 83 -2.63 -5.34 -2.42
CA ASP A 83 -2.78 -6.69 -2.96
C ASP A 83 -1.42 -7.40 -2.92
N VAL A 84 -1.35 -8.51 -2.19
CA VAL A 84 -0.17 -9.37 -2.12
C VAL A 84 -0.59 -10.76 -2.58
N ASP A 85 -0.17 -11.15 -3.78
CA ASP A 85 -0.53 -12.43 -4.41
C ASP A 85 -2.04 -12.68 -4.55
N GLY A 86 -2.80 -11.64 -4.90
CA GLY A 86 -4.25 -11.73 -5.05
C GLY A 86 -5.02 -11.70 -3.73
N GLU A 87 -4.33 -11.60 -2.60
CA GLU A 87 -4.94 -11.35 -1.30
C GLU A 87 -4.86 -9.88 -0.94
N ARG A 88 -6.04 -9.29 -0.69
CA ARG A 88 -6.15 -7.91 -0.24
C ARG A 88 -5.92 -7.82 1.26
N LEU A 89 -4.77 -7.29 1.64
CA LEU A 89 -4.44 -6.98 3.02
C LEU A 89 -4.83 -5.53 3.33
N ARG A 90 -5.34 -5.32 4.55
CA ARG A 90 -5.73 -3.99 5.05
C ARG A 90 -5.06 -3.71 6.37
N CYS A 91 -4.49 -2.53 6.49
CA CYS A 91 -3.91 -2.06 7.74
C CYS A 91 -4.05 -0.54 7.88
N TRP A 92 -3.75 -0.05 9.08
CA TRP A 92 -3.50 1.34 9.33
C TRP A 92 -1.99 1.56 9.44
N VAL A 93 -1.52 2.64 8.84
CA VAL A 93 -0.15 3.15 8.96
C VAL A 93 -0.19 4.58 9.48
N TRP A 94 0.88 5.05 10.11
CA TRP A 94 1.01 6.46 10.48
C TRP A 94 0.98 7.35 9.23
N GLN A 95 0.47 8.57 9.34
CA GLN A 95 0.36 9.51 8.21
C GLN A 95 1.72 9.77 7.57
N GLY A 96 2.78 9.94 8.37
CA GLY A 96 4.15 10.11 7.87
C GLY A 96 4.72 8.90 7.13
N ALA A 97 4.11 7.73 7.26
CA ALA A 97 4.48 6.52 6.53
C ALA A 97 3.77 6.39 5.18
N CYS A 98 2.89 7.33 4.81
CA CYS A 98 2.11 7.29 3.56
C CYS A 98 2.20 8.62 2.80
N GLN A 99 2.74 8.58 1.58
CA GLN A 99 2.78 9.72 0.67
C GLN A 99 1.69 9.58 -0.39
N ARG A 100 0.83 10.59 -0.53
CA ARG A 100 -0.17 10.63 -1.61
C ARG A 100 0.51 10.71 -2.97
N ILE A 101 0.02 9.93 -3.94
CA ILE A 101 0.47 9.96 -5.33
C ILE A 101 -0.72 10.24 -6.27
N ALA A 102 -0.42 10.67 -7.49
CA ALA A 102 -1.45 11.05 -8.46
C ALA A 102 -2.31 9.85 -8.92
N ASP A 103 -1.66 8.72 -9.18
CA ASP A 103 -2.31 7.47 -9.59
C ASP A 103 -1.43 6.26 -9.24
N GLN A 104 -1.95 5.05 -9.44
CA GLN A 104 -1.25 3.79 -9.12
C GLN A 104 0.11 3.66 -9.80
N ARG A 105 0.29 4.23 -10.99
CA ARG A 105 1.50 4.09 -11.81
C ARG A 105 2.61 5.06 -11.40
N ALA A 106 2.29 6.08 -10.61
CA ALA A 106 3.26 7.05 -10.12
C ALA A 106 4.17 6.49 -9.00
N GLY A 107 3.91 5.28 -8.52
CA GLY A 107 4.73 4.59 -7.53
C GLY A 107 5.94 3.83 -8.09
N TRP A 108 6.12 3.81 -9.43
CA TRP A 108 7.03 2.93 -10.17
C TRP A 108 7.92 3.70 -11.13
#